data_AF-A0A842HBQ5-F1
#
_entry.id   AF-A0A842HBQ5-F1
#
_cell.length_a   1.000
_cell.length_b   1.000
_cell.length_c   1.000
_cell.angle_alpha   90.00
_cell.angle_beta   90.00
_cell.angle_gamma   90.00
#
_symmetry.space_group_name_H-M   'P 1'
#
loop_
_entity.id
_entity.type
_entity.pdbx_description
1 polymer ?
#
loop_
_entity_poly.entity_id
_entity_poly.type
_entity_poly.pdbx_seq_one_letter_code
_entity_poly.pdbx_strand_id
1 'polypeptide(L)'
;MTNWIHLTEADLRPHLNAAQVETLLSRPNRSGPSDPLLSVLDETVSRIRTDIRTQDTNILSEDEATIPPELKRTACQLAVATLPGRIRGFLLSEQQEEAADEAEEVLSRIREGDLPVRLPSTPQKSPDVRTEFGVEVTRKRTQRLSGSQLNGL
;
A
#
# COMPACT_ATOMS: atom_id res chain seq x y z
N MET A 1 17.98 4.49 -2.43
CA MET A 1 16.86 5.44 -2.59
C MET A 1 16.41 5.35 -4.02
N THR A 2 15.15 4.97 -4.25
CA THR A 2 14.60 4.77 -5.59
C THR A 2 13.38 5.68 -5.74
N ASN A 3 13.28 6.36 -6.88
CA ASN A 3 12.12 7.20 -7.13
C ASN A 3 10.91 6.30 -7.38
N TRP A 4 9.87 6.45 -6.56
CA TRP A 4 8.60 5.78 -6.81
C TRP A 4 8.02 6.29 -8.14
N ILE A 5 7.21 5.46 -8.79
CA ILE A 5 6.73 5.72 -10.14
C ILE A 5 5.22 6.00 -10.13
N HIS A 6 4.78 6.81 -11.08
CA HIS A 6 3.36 6.94 -11.40
C HIS A 6 2.96 5.82 -12.36
N LEU A 7 1.84 5.18 -12.08
CA LEU A 7 1.27 4.17 -12.95
C LEU A 7 0.48 4.85 -14.08
N THR A 8 0.85 4.59 -15.33
CA THR A 8 0.21 5.22 -16.49
C THR A 8 -0.51 4.21 -17.38
N GLU A 9 -1.43 4.67 -18.24
CA GLU A 9 -2.07 3.81 -19.25
C GLU A 9 -1.03 3.10 -20.13
N ALA A 10 0.10 3.75 -20.43
CA ALA A 10 1.17 3.17 -21.24
C ALA A 10 1.77 1.90 -20.61
N ASP A 11 1.78 1.82 -19.28
CA ASP A 11 2.31 0.67 -18.54
C ASP A 11 1.36 -0.53 -18.53
N LEU A 12 0.05 -0.28 -18.74
CA LEU A 12 -0.97 -1.33 -18.85
C LEU A 12 -1.01 -1.98 -20.23
N ARG A 13 -0.73 -1.21 -21.29
CA ARG A 13 -0.79 -1.71 -22.69
C ARG A 13 -0.09 -3.05 -22.94
N PRO A 14 1.12 -3.34 -22.39
CA PRO A 14 1.76 -4.64 -22.60
C PRO A 14 1.04 -5.82 -21.89
N HIS A 15 0.17 -5.55 -20.92
CA HIS A 15 -0.60 -6.56 -20.20
C HIS A 15 -1.98 -6.82 -20.83
N LEU A 16 -2.32 -6.10 -21.90
CA LEU A 16 -3.62 -6.14 -22.55
C LEU A 16 -3.52 -6.77 -23.94
N ASN A 17 -4.53 -7.57 -24.28
CA ASN A 17 -4.69 -8.11 -25.62
C ASN A 17 -5.23 -7.04 -26.58
N ALA A 18 -5.04 -7.24 -27.90
CA ALA A 18 -5.48 -6.27 -28.92
C ALA A 18 -6.95 -5.87 -28.77
N ALA A 19 -7.86 -6.83 -28.56
CA ALA A 19 -9.28 -6.56 -28.36
C ALA A 19 -9.59 -5.74 -27.09
N GLN A 20 -8.83 -5.97 -26.01
CA GLN A 20 -8.95 -5.20 -24.78
C GLN A 20 -8.44 -3.77 -24.99
N VAL A 21 -7.32 -3.61 -25.70
CA VAL A 21 -6.81 -2.30 -26.09
C VAL A 21 -7.86 -1.56 -26.92
N GLU A 22 -8.47 -2.17 -27.93
CA GLU A 22 -9.54 -1.56 -28.73
C GLU A 22 -10.80 -1.24 -27.92
N THR A 23 -11.12 -2.06 -26.92
CA THR A 23 -12.20 -1.77 -25.98
C THR A 23 -11.88 -0.53 -25.16
N LEU A 24 -10.63 -0.38 -24.68
CA LEU A 24 -10.18 0.85 -24.01
C LEU A 24 -10.18 2.03 -25.00
N LEU A 25 -9.66 1.81 -26.21
CA LEU A 25 -9.87 2.47 -27.51
C LEU A 25 -11.16 3.26 -27.62
N SER A 26 -12.24 2.48 -27.66
CA SER A 26 -13.54 2.91 -28.15
C SER A 26 -14.40 3.61 -27.09
N ARG A 27 -13.86 3.88 -25.91
CA ARG A 27 -14.60 4.52 -24.81
C ARG A 27 -14.75 6.03 -25.05
N PRO A 28 -15.94 6.60 -24.81
CA PRO A 28 -16.24 8.00 -25.12
C PRO A 28 -15.59 9.04 -24.18
N ASN A 29 -15.02 8.64 -23.03
CA ASN A 29 -14.58 9.55 -21.96
C ASN A 29 -13.09 9.43 -21.57
N ARG A 30 -12.19 9.21 -22.54
CA ARG A 30 -10.74 8.96 -22.34
C ARG A 30 -9.93 10.02 -21.59
N SER A 31 -10.49 11.19 -21.28
CA SER A 31 -9.74 12.32 -20.73
C SER A 31 -10.57 13.20 -19.78
N GLY A 32 -11.68 12.66 -19.27
CA GLY A 32 -12.50 13.34 -18.27
C GLY A 32 -12.20 12.88 -16.85
N PRO A 33 -12.61 13.64 -15.82
CA PRO A 33 -12.55 13.19 -14.42
C PRO A 33 -13.39 11.94 -14.13
N SER A 34 -14.21 11.49 -15.09
CA SER A 34 -14.99 10.26 -15.05
C SER A 34 -14.38 9.13 -15.90
N ASP A 35 -13.10 9.23 -16.27
CA ASP A 35 -12.43 8.14 -16.96
C ASP A 35 -12.29 6.93 -16.03
N PRO A 36 -12.91 5.78 -16.37
CA PRO A 36 -12.92 4.61 -15.50
C PRO A 36 -11.54 3.97 -15.38
N LEU A 37 -10.62 4.19 -16.32
CA LEU A 37 -9.25 3.67 -16.21
C LEU A 37 -8.46 4.47 -15.16
N LEU A 38 -8.55 5.79 -15.19
CA LEU A 38 -7.90 6.65 -14.17
C LEU A 38 -8.42 6.33 -12.77
N SER A 39 -9.73 6.12 -12.62
CA SER A 39 -10.31 5.68 -11.34
C SER A 39 -9.77 4.33 -10.87
N VAL A 40 -9.63 3.35 -11.78
CA VAL A 40 -9.09 2.02 -11.44
C VAL A 40 -7.61 2.11 -11.05
N LEU A 41 -6.84 2.94 -11.74
CA LEU A 41 -5.43 3.16 -11.41
C LEU A 41 -5.28 3.80 -10.03
N ASP A 42 -6.08 4.82 -9.72
CA ASP A 42 -6.09 5.48 -8.41
C ASP A 42 -6.51 4.54 -7.28
N GLU A 43 -7.58 3.76 -7.48
CA GLU A 43 -8.01 2.72 -6.54
C GLU A 43 -6.91 1.68 -6.32
N THR A 44 -6.21 1.25 -7.38
CA THR A 44 -5.13 0.26 -7.30
C THR A 44 -3.92 0.80 -6.54
N VAL A 45 -3.50 2.03 -6.83
CA VAL A 45 -2.40 2.71 -6.11
C VAL A 45 -2.75 2.85 -4.63
N SER A 46 -3.96 3.32 -4.33
CA SER A 46 -4.46 3.47 -2.95
C SER A 46 -4.49 2.14 -2.20
N ARG A 47 -4.90 1.06 -2.88
CA ARG A 47 -4.91 -0.29 -2.30
C ARG A 47 -3.50 -0.76 -1.95
N ILE A 48 -2.57 -0.68 -2.90
CA ILE A 48 -1.17 -1.07 -2.69
C ILE A 48 -0.52 -0.27 -1.55
N ARG A 49 -0.77 1.05 -1.50
CA ARG A 49 -0.26 1.90 -0.42
C ARG A 49 -0.84 1.50 0.94
N THR A 50 -2.12 1.13 0.99
CA THR A 50 -2.76 0.63 2.21
C THR A 50 -2.11 -0.66 2.69
N ASP A 51 -1.78 -1.55 1.77
CA ASP A 51 -1.09 -2.82 2.06
C ASP A 51 0.36 -2.62 2.50
N ILE A 52 1.07 -1.66 1.92
CA ILE A 52 2.41 -1.30 2.39
C ILE A 52 2.33 -0.72 3.82
N ARG A 53 1.30 0.08 4.11
CA ARG A 53 1.07 0.71 5.42
C ARG A 53 0.72 -0.27 6.52
N THR A 54 0.29 -1.50 6.22
CA THR A 54 -0.01 -2.48 7.29
C THR A 54 1.23 -2.89 8.07
N GLN A 55 2.43 -2.63 7.54
CA GLN A 55 3.70 -2.86 8.21
C GLN A 55 4.31 -1.52 8.67
N ASP A 56 4.46 -1.36 9.99
CA ASP A 56 5.04 -0.15 10.62
C ASP A 56 6.51 0.13 10.22
N THR A 57 7.20 -0.86 9.65
CA THR A 57 8.57 -0.73 9.16
C THR A 57 8.66 -0.04 7.80
N ASN A 58 7.55 0.03 7.05
CA ASN A 58 7.52 0.62 5.72
C ASN A 58 7.20 2.12 5.79
N ILE A 59 7.96 2.92 5.06
CA ILE A 59 7.74 4.37 4.93
C ILE A 59 7.11 4.64 3.56
N LEU A 60 5.92 5.23 3.56
CA LEU A 60 5.23 5.64 2.33
C LEU A 60 5.89 6.85 1.70
N SER A 61 5.70 7.06 0.39
CA SER A 61 6.12 8.31 -0.25
C SER A 61 5.16 9.45 0.07
N GLU A 62 5.68 10.68 0.10
CA GLU A 62 4.87 11.90 0.26
C GLU A 62 3.84 12.06 -0.87
N ASP A 63 4.18 11.62 -2.08
CA ASP A 63 3.27 11.63 -3.21
C ASP A 63 2.32 10.43 -3.17
N GLU A 64 1.01 10.69 -3.07
CA GLU A 64 -0.03 9.67 -2.95
C GLU A 64 -0.30 8.89 -4.26
N ALA A 65 0.10 9.45 -5.40
CA ALA A 65 -0.10 8.86 -6.72
C ALA A 65 1.10 8.00 -7.20
N THR A 66 2.02 7.67 -6.30
CA THR A 66 3.21 6.88 -6.61
C THR A 66 3.26 5.54 -5.87
N ILE A 67 3.89 4.56 -6.50
CA ILE A 67 4.16 3.23 -5.96
C ILE A 67 5.63 2.81 -6.14
N PRO A 68 6.14 1.86 -5.34
CA PRO A 68 7.45 1.27 -5.56
C PRO A 68 7.57 0.62 -6.95
N PRO A 69 8.68 0.81 -7.68
CA PRO A 69 8.82 0.30 -9.04
C PRO A 69 8.82 -1.23 -9.13
N GLU A 70 9.23 -1.94 -8.07
CA GLU A 70 9.10 -3.40 -8.00
C GLU A 70 7.65 -3.88 -8.02
N LEU A 71 6.71 -3.08 -7.51
CA LEU A 71 5.28 -3.39 -7.50
C LEU A 71 4.58 -2.92 -8.77
N LYS A 72 5.29 -2.35 -9.74
CA LYS A 72 4.72 -1.90 -11.01
C LYS A 72 3.94 -3.02 -11.71
N ARG A 73 4.54 -4.21 -11.81
CA ARG A 73 3.94 -5.36 -12.48
C ARG A 73 2.69 -5.83 -11.74
N THR A 74 2.80 -5.99 -10.42
CA THR A 74 1.69 -6.34 -9.51
C THR A 74 0.55 -5.34 -9.64
N ALA A 75 0.85 -4.05 -9.67
CA ALA A 75 -0.14 -3.00 -9.85
C ALA A 75 -0.85 -3.07 -11.21
N CYS A 76 -0.11 -3.30 -12.29
CA CYS A 76 -0.71 -3.51 -13.61
C CYS A 76 -1.65 -4.72 -13.62
N GLN A 77 -1.23 -5.85 -13.03
CA GLN A 77 -2.05 -7.08 -12.97
C GLN A 77 -3.37 -6.85 -12.22
N LEU A 78 -3.31 -6.21 -11.05
CA LEU A 78 -4.49 -5.88 -10.24
C LEU A 78 -5.41 -4.86 -10.91
N ALA A 79 -4.83 -3.84 -11.54
CA ALA A 79 -5.59 -2.87 -12.31
C ALA A 79 -6.35 -3.58 -13.45
N VAL A 80 -5.68 -4.45 -14.22
CA VAL A 80 -6.32 -5.23 -15.29
C VAL A 80 -7.45 -6.10 -14.75
N ALA A 81 -7.25 -6.77 -13.62
CA ALA A 81 -8.28 -7.60 -12.98
C ALA A 81 -9.52 -6.80 -12.53
N THR A 82 -9.35 -5.51 -12.25
CA THR A 82 -10.43 -4.62 -11.79
C THR A 82 -11.21 -3.99 -12.96
N LEU A 83 -10.63 -3.93 -14.17
CA LEU A 83 -11.26 -3.32 -15.35
C LEU A 83 -12.61 -3.92 -15.78
N PRO A 84 -12.83 -5.25 -15.76
CA PRO A 84 -14.13 -5.86 -16.09
C PRO A 84 -15.30 -5.31 -15.25
N GLY A 85 -15.05 -4.96 -13.98
CA GLY A 85 -16.07 -4.42 -13.08
C GLY A 85 -16.50 -2.98 -13.43
N ARG A 86 -15.71 -2.28 -14.25
CA ARG A 86 -15.95 -0.87 -14.64
C ARG A 86 -16.26 -0.71 -16.12
N ILE A 87 -15.77 -1.61 -16.97
CA ILE A 87 -15.86 -1.49 -18.43
C ILE A 87 -16.62 -2.69 -18.99
N ARG A 88 -17.82 -2.43 -19.52
CA ARG A 88 -18.60 -3.49 -20.16
C ARG A 88 -17.89 -4.03 -21.39
N GLY A 89 -17.89 -5.35 -21.55
CA GLY A 89 -17.23 -6.04 -22.66
C GLY A 89 -15.73 -6.28 -22.45
N PHE A 90 -15.17 -5.81 -21.34
CA PHE A 90 -13.80 -6.15 -20.96
C PHE A 90 -13.81 -7.50 -20.24
N LEU A 91 -13.26 -8.53 -20.89
CA LEU A 91 -13.15 -9.88 -20.36
C LEU A 91 -11.70 -10.19 -20.04
N LEU A 92 -11.47 -10.86 -18.90
CA LEU A 92 -10.15 -11.38 -18.54
C LEU A 92 -9.90 -12.69 -19.29
N SER A 93 -8.65 -12.90 -19.69
CA SER A 93 -8.18 -14.24 -20.06
C SER A 93 -7.76 -15.02 -18.82
N GLU A 94 -7.74 -16.35 -18.90
CA GLU A 94 -7.25 -17.22 -17.80
C GLU A 94 -5.85 -16.81 -17.31
N GLN A 95 -4.93 -16.46 -18.23
CA GLN A 95 -3.59 -15.97 -17.88
C GLN A 95 -3.60 -14.64 -17.09
N GLN A 96 -4.62 -13.80 -17.29
CA GLN A 96 -4.77 -12.54 -16.55
C GLN A 96 -5.41 -12.76 -15.18
N GLU A 97 -6.27 -13.76 -15.04
CA GLU A 97 -6.81 -14.18 -13.75
C GLU A 97 -5.69 -14.77 -12.89
N GLU A 98 -4.92 -15.73 -13.43
CA GLU A 98 -3.76 -16.31 -12.74
C GLU A 98 -2.73 -15.23 -12.34
N ALA A 99 -2.45 -14.30 -13.25
CA ALA A 99 -1.58 -13.16 -12.96
C ALA A 99 -2.11 -12.23 -11.86
N ALA A 100 -3.43 -12.16 -11.67
CA ALA A 100 -4.05 -11.38 -10.60
C ALA A 100 -3.96 -12.13 -9.25
N ASP A 101 -4.15 -13.44 -9.24
CA ASP A 101 -3.91 -14.29 -8.06
C ASP A 101 -2.45 -14.20 -7.60
N GLU A 102 -1.48 -14.29 -8.51
CA GLU A 102 -0.06 -14.09 -8.19
C GLU A 102 0.20 -12.71 -7.58
N ALA A 103 -0.48 -11.68 -8.10
CA ALA A 103 -0.35 -10.32 -7.59
C ALA A 103 -0.92 -10.18 -6.17
N GLU A 104 -2.04 -10.83 -5.87
CA GLU A 104 -2.61 -10.89 -4.52
C GLU A 104 -1.69 -11.64 -3.55
N GLU A 105 -1.05 -12.73 -3.99
CA GLU A 105 -0.06 -13.44 -3.17
C GLU A 105 1.14 -12.54 -2.81
N VAL A 106 1.65 -11.77 -3.79
CA VAL A 106 2.73 -10.81 -3.54
C VAL A 106 2.30 -9.76 -2.52
N LEU A 107 1.08 -9.22 -2.63
CA LEU A 107 0.56 -8.27 -1.64
C LEU A 107 0.37 -8.92 -0.27
N SER A 108 -0.05 -10.19 -0.19
CA SER A 108 -0.13 -10.92 1.09
C SER A 108 1.24 -10.99 1.76
N ARG A 109 2.30 -11.35 1.02
CA ARG A 109 3.66 -11.41 1.57
C ARG A 109 4.17 -10.07 2.07
N ILE A 110 3.78 -8.98 1.43
CA ILE A 110 4.10 -7.62 1.88
C ILE A 110 3.37 -7.31 3.19
N ARG A 111 2.08 -7.64 3.28
CA ARG A 111 1.29 -7.49 4.51
C ARG A 111 1.89 -8.30 5.67
N GLU A 112 2.38 -9.50 5.39
CA GLU A 112 3.02 -10.39 6.36
C GLU A 112 4.45 -9.96 6.73
N GLY A 113 5.04 -9.03 5.97
CA GLY A 113 6.41 -8.56 6.17
C GLY A 113 7.49 -9.52 5.66
N ASP A 114 7.11 -10.53 4.88
CA ASP A 114 8.03 -11.49 4.25
C ASP A 114 8.76 -10.88 3.05
N LEU A 115 8.09 -9.97 2.34
CA LEU A 115 8.67 -9.23 1.21
C LEU A 115 8.92 -7.75 1.56
N PRO A 116 10.19 -7.32 1.76
CA PRO A 116 10.49 -5.93 2.06
C PRO A 116 10.31 -5.04 0.82
N VAL A 117 9.69 -3.89 1.02
CA VAL A 117 9.45 -2.87 -0.03
C VAL A 117 10.55 -1.81 0.02
N ARG A 118 11.00 -1.33 -1.14
CA ARG A 118 12.04 -0.29 -1.21
C ARG A 118 11.51 1.05 -0.76
N LEU A 119 12.28 1.67 0.13
CA LEU A 119 12.01 3.02 0.63
C LEU A 119 12.05 4.05 -0.52
N PRO A 120 11.06 4.97 -0.57
CA PRO A 120 11.02 6.04 -1.56
C PRO A 120 12.20 6.99 -1.40
N SER A 121 12.61 7.63 -2.49
CA SER A 121 13.55 8.75 -2.44
C SER A 121 13.01 9.95 -1.67
N THR A 122 11.69 10.12 -1.64
CA THR A 122 10.94 11.15 -0.89
C THR A 122 9.99 10.47 0.10
N PRO A 123 10.50 10.04 1.27
CA PRO A 123 9.64 9.51 2.32
C PRO A 123 8.66 10.58 2.78
N GLN A 124 7.40 10.20 2.93
CA GLN A 124 6.41 10.99 3.64
C GLN A 124 7.00 11.29 5.00
N LYS A 125 7.11 12.58 5.35
CA LYS A 125 7.46 12.96 6.70
C LYS A 125 6.35 12.44 7.60
N SER A 126 6.63 11.39 8.36
CA SER A 126 5.81 11.11 9.55
C SER A 126 5.68 12.45 10.29
N PRO A 127 4.47 12.85 10.75
CA PRO A 127 4.41 13.94 11.70
C PRO A 127 5.38 13.57 12.80
N ASP A 128 6.27 14.49 13.15
CA ASP A 128 7.27 14.35 14.21
C ASP A 128 6.54 13.78 15.42
N VAL A 129 6.57 12.45 15.60
CA VAL A 129 6.08 11.83 16.81
C VAL A 129 7.17 12.17 17.80
N ARG A 130 7.06 13.38 18.36
CA ARG A 130 7.67 13.75 19.61
C ARG A 130 7.32 12.64 20.56
N THR A 131 8.24 11.72 20.68
CA THR A 131 8.23 10.66 21.66
C THR A 131 8.60 11.34 22.97
N GLU A 132 7.72 12.21 23.46
CA GLU A 132 7.72 12.66 24.85
C GLU A 132 7.10 11.53 25.68
N PHE A 133 7.76 10.36 25.72
CA PHE A 133 7.58 9.44 26.84
C PHE A 133 8.31 10.01 28.05
N GLY A 134 7.80 11.14 28.55
CA GLY A 134 7.94 11.52 29.94
C GLY A 134 7.06 10.62 30.80
N VAL A 135 7.32 9.31 30.80
CA VAL A 135 6.82 8.44 31.87
C VAL A 135 7.72 8.74 33.06
N GLU A 136 7.39 9.79 33.81
CA GLU A 136 7.88 9.98 35.16
C GLU A 136 7.33 8.82 35.99
N VAL A 137 8.15 7.77 36.08
CA VAL A 137 7.92 6.66 37.00
C VAL A 137 8.05 7.24 38.41
N THR A 138 6.97 7.80 38.95
CA THR A 138 6.81 7.98 40.39
C THR A 138 6.77 6.59 41.00
N ARG A 139 7.96 6.06 41.31
CA ARG A 139 8.09 4.89 42.16
C ARG A 139 7.63 5.32 43.54
N LYS A 140 6.37 4.99 43.88
CA LYS A 140 5.91 4.98 45.27
C LYS A 140 6.94 4.19 46.09
N ARG A 141 7.65 4.92 46.95
CA ARG A 141 8.59 4.38 47.93
C ARG A 141 7.79 3.54 48.92
N THR A 142 7.65 2.24 48.65
CA THR A 142 7.20 1.27 49.65
C THR A 142 8.23 1.29 50.78
N GLN A 143 7.91 2.02 51.85
CA GLN A 143 8.66 1.97 53.10
C GLN A 143 8.56 0.54 53.66
N ARG A 144 9.66 -0.19 53.58
CA ARG A 144 9.92 -1.31 54.50
C ARG A 144 10.12 -0.70 55.90
N LEU A 145 9.07 -0.72 56.71
CA LEU A 145 9.20 -0.61 58.16
C LEU A 145 9.61 -1.98 58.69
N SER A 146 10.92 -2.22 58.74
CA SER A 146 11.51 -3.14 59.71
C SER A 146 11.60 -2.39 61.04
N GLY A 147 11.04 -2.95 62.10
CA GLY A 147 11.07 -2.35 63.43
C GLY A 147 10.50 -3.27 64.49
N SER A 148 11.22 -4.35 64.79
CA SER A 148 11.12 -5.04 66.09
C SER A 148 11.28 -4.01 67.22
N GLN A 149 10.30 -3.90 68.10
CA GLN A 149 10.45 -3.66 69.56
C GLN A 149 9.06 -3.45 70.19
N LEU A 150 8.46 -4.52 70.68
CA LEU A 150 7.50 -4.46 71.79
C LEU A 150 8.29 -4.79 73.06
N ASN A 151 8.79 -3.75 73.74
CA ASN A 151 9.25 -3.88 75.12
C ASN A 151 9.08 -2.55 75.86
N GLY A 152 8.35 -2.60 76.97
CA GLY A 152 8.48 -1.69 78.11
C GLY A 152 7.70 -0.38 78.03
N LEU A 153 6.48 -0.39 78.60
CA LEU A 153 6.09 0.40 79.78
C LEU A 153 4.65 0.06 80.19
#